data_AF-A0A926WVU2-F1
#
_entry.id   AF-A0A926WVU2-F1
#
_cell.length_a   1.000
_cell.length_b   1.000
_cell.length_c   1.000
_cell.angle_alpha   90.00
_cell.angle_beta   90.00
_cell.angle_gamma   90.00
#
_symmetry.space_group_name_H-M   'P 1'
#
loop_
_entity.id
_entity.type
_entity.pdbx_description
1 polymer ?
#
loop_
_entity_poly.entity_id
_entity_poly.type
_entity_poly.pdbx_seq_one_letter_code
_entity_poly.pdbx_strand_id
1 'polypeptide(L)'
;MNGENKTSNQPCYFFEFGLFVTGQTEEQHLPNLFRNLMATGICTFKIVSRIGQLSPRTSPQREIRMVGSGNIIPPKDAEKIGFPARDYLSANPCGYVLLVDDLEQDRVRLAPQVFQRYREVLDNILLEQKSRASVHFLVNMIEAYYFADSQAVNTVLGTSLTDYPEDVETIPHPKNQLKALHPGFDEKKDGGEILKLLRVEHVLSNPQTCASLRTLFLWCYQVLKKYPYPEVLAQFPAEQYRFHDGILSAITRQQLEDGEETPTA
;
A
#
# COMPACT_ATOMS: atom_id res chain seq x y z
N MET A 1 21.12 6.67 -26.48
CA MET A 1 21.55 5.26 -26.53
C MET A 1 20.52 4.47 -25.75
N ASN A 2 19.58 3.86 -26.46
CA ASN A 2 18.47 3.10 -25.91
C ASN A 2 18.96 1.69 -25.60
N GLY A 3 19.20 1.40 -24.32
CA GLY A 3 19.27 0.03 -23.84
C GLY A 3 17.85 -0.47 -23.62
N GLU A 4 17.31 -1.18 -24.61
CA GLU A 4 16.15 -2.03 -24.40
C GLU A 4 16.50 -3.06 -23.32
N ASN A 5 16.08 -2.80 -22.08
CA ASN A 5 16.00 -3.85 -21.07
C ASN A 5 14.85 -4.77 -21.52
N LYS A 6 15.20 -5.74 -22.39
CA LYS A 6 14.45 -6.98 -22.52
C LYS A 6 14.16 -7.46 -21.12
N THR A 7 12.90 -7.64 -20.79
CA THR A 7 12.47 -8.39 -19.61
C THR A 7 13.30 -9.67 -19.60
N SER A 8 14.26 -9.75 -18.69
CA SER A 8 15.00 -10.99 -18.50
C SER A 8 13.96 -11.99 -18.05
N ASN A 9 13.65 -13.00 -18.86
CA ASN A 9 12.86 -14.18 -18.48
C ASN A 9 13.55 -15.00 -17.36
N GLN A 10 14.43 -14.38 -16.59
CA GLN A 10 15.05 -14.97 -15.44
C GLN A 10 14.05 -14.93 -14.28
N PRO A 11 13.85 -16.07 -13.61
CA PRO A 11 13.02 -16.11 -12.42
C PRO A 11 13.55 -15.19 -11.33
N CYS A 12 12.63 -14.50 -10.64
CA CYS A 12 12.95 -13.67 -9.48
C CYS A 12 12.97 -14.50 -8.20
N TYR A 13 14.11 -14.55 -7.52
CA TYR A 13 14.27 -15.24 -6.24
C TYR A 13 14.19 -14.31 -5.02
N PHE A 14 13.91 -13.03 -5.24
CA PHE A 14 13.67 -12.07 -4.18
C PHE A 14 12.86 -10.89 -4.71
N PHE A 15 11.85 -10.45 -3.98
CA PHE A 15 10.97 -9.36 -4.37
C PHE A 15 11.16 -8.11 -3.50
N GLU A 16 11.42 -6.97 -4.13
CA GLU A 16 11.59 -5.69 -3.42
C GLU A 16 10.41 -4.75 -3.62
N PHE A 17 9.62 -4.52 -2.59
CA PHE A 17 8.51 -3.58 -2.61
C PHE A 17 8.97 -2.18 -2.21
N GLY A 18 9.00 -1.27 -3.17
CA GLY A 18 9.26 0.15 -3.00
C GLY A 18 7.99 0.87 -2.57
N LEU A 19 7.96 1.36 -1.35
CA LEU A 19 6.83 2.04 -0.75
C LEU A 19 6.86 3.55 -1.03
N PHE A 20 5.75 4.05 -1.58
CA PHE A 20 5.43 5.47 -1.69
C PHE A 20 4.30 5.77 -0.72
N VAL A 21 4.54 6.61 0.27
CA VAL A 21 3.58 6.84 1.36
C VAL A 21 3.20 8.30 1.45
N THR A 22 1.99 8.61 1.92
CA THR A 22 1.57 10.01 2.11
C THR A 22 1.71 10.49 3.55
N GLY A 23 1.51 9.61 4.53
CA GLY A 23 1.59 9.95 5.94
C GLY A 23 3.00 9.82 6.52
N GLN A 24 3.24 10.53 7.63
CA GLN A 24 4.56 10.57 8.28
C GLN A 24 4.83 9.34 9.14
N THR A 25 3.80 8.77 9.77
CA THR A 25 3.93 7.55 10.57
C THR A 25 4.27 6.38 9.66
N GLU A 26 3.66 6.32 8.48
CA GLU A 26 3.86 5.32 7.44
C GLU A 26 5.30 5.35 6.92
N GLU A 27 5.86 6.55 6.72
CA GLU A 27 7.26 6.74 6.32
C GLU A 27 8.25 6.09 7.30
N GLN A 28 7.88 5.99 8.59
CA GLN A 28 8.76 5.42 9.61
C GLN A 28 8.47 3.96 9.90
N HIS A 29 7.20 3.55 9.80
CA HIS A 29 6.74 2.31 10.41
C HIS A 29 5.91 1.40 9.50
N LEU A 30 5.48 1.84 8.31
CA LEU A 30 4.66 1.00 7.43
C LEU A 30 5.30 -0.35 7.06
N PRO A 31 6.63 -0.49 6.86
CA PRO A 31 7.25 -1.80 6.65
C PRO A 31 6.94 -2.82 7.76
N ASN A 32 6.73 -2.39 9.00
CA ASN A 32 6.42 -3.29 10.12
C ASN A 32 5.05 -3.97 9.98
N LEU A 33 4.13 -3.36 9.23
CA LEU A 33 2.83 -3.95 8.90
C LEU A 33 3.01 -5.23 8.07
N PHE A 34 4.01 -5.26 7.19
CA PHE A 34 4.28 -6.37 6.27
C PHE A 34 5.21 -7.45 6.82
N ARG A 35 5.56 -7.40 8.12
CA ARG A 35 6.58 -8.29 8.70
C ARG A 35 6.31 -9.78 8.48
N ASN A 36 5.04 -10.20 8.49
CA ASN A 36 4.69 -11.60 8.27
C ASN A 36 4.94 -12.06 6.83
N LEU A 37 4.77 -11.16 5.86
CA LEU A 37 5.17 -11.43 4.47
C LEU A 37 6.70 -11.50 4.37
N MET A 38 7.42 -10.59 5.02
CA MET A 38 8.90 -10.61 5.02
C MET A 38 9.49 -11.83 5.75
N ALA A 39 8.78 -12.38 6.74
CA ALA A 39 9.19 -13.57 7.47
C ALA A 39 9.31 -14.83 6.59
N THR A 40 8.72 -14.82 5.39
CA THR A 40 8.93 -15.86 4.36
C THR A 40 10.36 -15.89 3.82
N GLY A 41 11.13 -14.81 3.98
CA GLY A 41 12.51 -14.69 3.50
C GLY A 41 12.65 -14.37 2.00
N ILE A 42 11.54 -14.20 1.26
CA ILE A 42 11.56 -13.99 -0.19
C ILE A 42 11.20 -12.57 -0.61
N CYS A 43 10.95 -11.66 0.33
CA CYS A 43 10.65 -10.27 0.03
C CYS A 43 11.06 -9.28 1.11
N THR A 44 11.12 -8.00 0.73
CA THR A 44 11.30 -6.88 1.65
C THR A 44 10.45 -5.68 1.22
N PHE A 45 10.16 -4.80 2.18
CA PHE A 45 9.42 -3.56 1.97
C PHE A 45 10.30 -2.38 2.41
N LYS A 46 10.53 -1.43 1.51
CA LYS A 46 11.41 -0.28 1.74
C LYS A 46 10.73 1.01 1.35
N ILE A 47 10.84 2.02 2.21
CA ILE A 47 10.38 3.38 1.90
C ILE A 47 11.28 3.97 0.81
N VAL A 48 10.66 4.32 -0.32
CA VAL A 48 11.32 5.01 -1.44
C VAL A 48 11.14 6.51 -1.30
N SER A 49 9.91 6.95 -1.01
CA SER A 49 9.60 8.36 -0.90
C SER A 49 8.32 8.60 -0.10
N ARG A 50 8.30 9.68 0.67
CA ARG A 50 7.05 10.28 1.17
C ARG A 50 6.59 11.35 0.20
N ILE A 51 5.38 11.20 -0.30
CA ILE A 51 4.75 12.13 -1.25
C ILE A 51 3.60 12.89 -0.57
N GLY A 52 3.20 14.03 -1.13
CA GLY A 52 2.00 14.71 -0.65
C GLY A 52 0.74 13.97 -1.13
N GLN A 53 -0.27 13.90 -0.27
CA GLN A 53 -1.57 13.33 -0.62
C GLN A 53 -2.22 14.13 -1.76
N LEU A 54 -2.63 13.47 -2.85
CA LEU A 54 -3.22 14.16 -4.00
C LEU A 54 -4.72 14.42 -3.81
N SER A 55 -5.21 15.59 -4.20
CA SER A 55 -6.66 15.88 -4.31
C SER A 55 -7.22 15.43 -5.67
N PRO A 56 -8.54 15.31 -5.84
CA PRO A 56 -9.14 15.15 -7.16
C PRO A 56 -8.75 16.29 -8.12
N ARG A 57 -8.77 16.00 -9.42
CA ARG A 57 -8.58 17.05 -10.44
C ARG A 57 -9.86 17.87 -10.54
N THR A 58 -9.78 19.15 -10.18
CA THR A 58 -10.89 20.10 -10.31
C THR A 58 -10.91 20.82 -11.67
N SER A 59 -9.87 20.66 -12.48
CA SER A 59 -9.74 21.25 -13.81
C SER A 59 -8.90 20.38 -14.75
N PRO A 60 -9.17 20.37 -16.07
CA PRO A 60 -8.28 19.73 -17.04
C PRO A 60 -6.87 20.34 -16.97
N GLN A 61 -5.84 19.51 -16.98
CA GLN A 61 -4.45 19.96 -16.97
C GLN A 61 -4.16 20.75 -18.24
N ARG A 62 -3.75 22.02 -18.08
CA ARG A 62 -3.13 22.76 -19.19
C ARG A 62 -1.73 22.20 -19.41
N GLU A 63 -1.45 21.77 -20.64
CA GLU A 63 -0.08 21.47 -21.05
C GLU A 63 0.74 22.76 -20.95
N ILE A 64 1.65 22.83 -19.99
CA ILE A 64 2.56 23.95 -19.86
C ILE A 64 3.80 23.61 -20.69
N ARG A 65 4.05 24.41 -21.72
CA ARG A 65 5.25 24.29 -22.54
C ARG A 65 6.31 25.27 -22.06
N MET A 66 7.56 24.83 -22.05
CA MET A 66 8.70 25.66 -21.69
C MET A 66 8.94 26.73 -22.78
N VAL A 67 9.06 27.99 -22.35
CA VAL A 67 9.32 29.12 -23.24
C VAL A 67 10.70 28.95 -23.89
N GLY A 68 10.76 28.93 -25.21
CA GLY A 68 12.00 28.86 -25.99
C GLY A 68 12.43 27.45 -26.45
N SER A 69 11.91 26.38 -25.86
CA SER A 69 12.25 24.99 -26.27
C SER A 69 11.07 24.18 -26.80
N GLY A 70 9.83 24.58 -26.51
CA GLY A 70 8.62 23.86 -26.92
C GLY A 70 8.38 22.55 -26.16
N ASN A 71 9.31 22.15 -25.29
CA ASN A 71 9.21 20.95 -24.47
C ASN A 71 8.05 21.06 -23.47
N ILE A 72 7.28 19.98 -23.34
CA ILE A 72 6.21 19.86 -22.35
C ILE A 72 6.85 19.70 -20.97
N ILE A 73 6.46 20.56 -20.01
CA ILE A 73 6.90 20.43 -18.62
C ILE A 73 6.10 19.28 -18.01
N PRO A 74 6.77 18.25 -17.44
CA PRO A 74 6.07 17.17 -16.78
C PRO A 74 5.17 17.71 -15.67
N PRO A 75 3.94 17.19 -15.52
CA PRO A 75 3.11 17.54 -14.38
C PRO A 75 3.85 17.23 -13.07
N LYS A 76 3.63 18.03 -12.02
CA LYS A 76 4.24 17.81 -10.68
C LYS A 76 4.06 16.38 -10.16
N ASP A 77 2.94 15.74 -10.49
CA ASP A 77 2.68 14.35 -10.08
C ASP A 77 3.64 13.37 -10.76
N ALA A 78 4.00 13.60 -12.04
CA ALA A 78 4.98 12.78 -12.75
C ALA A 78 6.37 12.91 -12.12
N GLU A 79 6.77 14.13 -11.72
CA GLU A 79 8.05 14.36 -11.03
C GLU A 79 8.12 13.72 -9.65
N LYS A 80 7.02 13.71 -8.90
CA LYS A 80 7.00 13.20 -7.52
C LYS A 80 6.71 11.72 -7.40
N ILE A 81 6.01 11.14 -8.37
CA ILE A 81 5.47 9.77 -8.29
C ILE A 81 5.97 8.95 -9.47
N GLY A 82 5.65 9.37 -10.70
CA GLY A 82 5.91 8.60 -11.91
C GLY A 82 7.40 8.32 -12.15
N PHE A 83 8.23 9.36 -12.23
CA PHE A 83 9.67 9.20 -12.49
C PHE A 83 10.38 8.46 -11.35
N PRO A 84 10.18 8.80 -10.06
CA PRO A 84 10.78 8.03 -8.98
C PRO A 84 10.38 6.56 -8.97
N ALA A 85 9.12 6.23 -9.29
CA ALA A 85 8.67 4.84 -9.42
C ALA A 85 9.38 4.11 -10.57
N ARG A 86 9.50 4.76 -11.73
CA ARG A 86 10.22 4.21 -12.89
C ARG A 86 11.69 3.99 -12.57
N ASP A 87 12.34 4.95 -11.93
CA ASP A 87 13.75 4.88 -11.59
C ASP A 87 13.99 3.75 -10.57
N TYR A 88 13.09 3.58 -9.59
CA TYR A 88 13.11 2.45 -8.66
C TYR A 88 12.96 1.10 -9.39
N LEU A 89 11.97 0.94 -10.27
CA LEU A 89 11.75 -0.32 -10.99
C LEU A 89 12.86 -0.64 -11.99
N SER A 90 13.52 0.39 -12.53
CA SER A 90 14.67 0.25 -13.43
C SER A 90 15.91 -0.22 -12.68
N ALA A 91 16.11 0.24 -11.44
CA ALA A 91 17.19 -0.21 -10.58
C ALA A 91 16.94 -1.62 -9.99
N ASN A 92 15.68 -2.03 -9.90
CA ASN A 92 15.28 -3.29 -9.25
C ASN A 92 14.45 -4.15 -10.22
N PRO A 93 15.05 -5.06 -11.01
CA PRO A 93 14.34 -5.89 -11.98
C PRO A 93 13.23 -6.78 -11.38
N CYS A 94 13.41 -7.23 -10.14
CA CYS A 94 12.40 -7.97 -9.38
C CYS A 94 11.61 -7.10 -8.39
N GLY A 95 11.70 -5.78 -8.56
CA GLY A 95 11.02 -4.80 -7.71
C GLY A 95 9.56 -4.60 -8.07
N TYR A 96 8.80 -4.08 -7.11
CA TYR A 96 7.42 -3.66 -7.25
C TYR A 96 7.24 -2.31 -6.56
N VAL A 97 6.30 -1.49 -7.01
CA VAL A 97 5.98 -0.21 -6.38
C VAL A 97 4.63 -0.31 -5.71
N LEU A 98 4.55 0.08 -4.43
CA LEU A 98 3.33 0.10 -3.66
C LEU A 98 3.11 1.53 -3.16
N LEU A 99 2.10 2.22 -3.70
CA LEU A 99 1.67 3.52 -3.22
C LEU A 99 0.57 3.34 -2.18
N VAL A 100 0.81 3.80 -0.96
CA VAL A 100 -0.13 3.72 0.16
C VAL A 100 -0.51 5.12 0.61
N ASP A 101 -1.76 5.47 0.37
CA ASP A 101 -2.33 6.76 0.74
C ASP A 101 -3.08 6.65 2.09
N ASP A 102 -2.64 7.47 3.03
CA ASP A 102 -3.22 7.67 4.36
C ASP A 102 -4.53 8.46 4.25
N LEU A 103 -5.65 7.74 4.12
CA LEU A 103 -6.93 8.30 3.70
C LEU A 103 -7.77 8.72 4.90
N GLU A 104 -7.91 10.03 5.08
CA GLU A 104 -8.78 10.61 6.11
C GLU A 104 -10.28 10.44 5.78
N GLN A 105 -11.12 10.39 6.82
CA GLN A 105 -12.57 10.11 6.71
C GLN A 105 -13.31 11.05 5.76
N ASP A 106 -13.01 12.34 5.84
CA ASP A 106 -13.63 13.38 5.00
C ASP A 106 -13.26 13.24 3.52
N ARG A 107 -12.18 12.51 3.23
CA ARG A 107 -11.68 12.24 1.89
C ARG A 107 -12.13 10.90 1.30
N VAL A 108 -12.76 10.02 2.07
CA VAL A 108 -13.21 8.69 1.60
C VAL A 108 -14.07 8.79 0.34
N ARG A 109 -14.96 9.78 0.26
CA ARG A 109 -15.82 10.01 -0.92
C ARG A 109 -15.04 10.37 -2.19
N LEU A 110 -13.83 10.91 -2.04
CA LEU A 110 -12.96 11.33 -3.12
C LEU A 110 -11.98 10.23 -3.55
N ALA A 111 -11.87 9.15 -2.78
CA ALA A 111 -10.90 8.10 -3.00
C ALA A 111 -10.92 7.49 -4.42
N PRO A 112 -12.08 7.27 -5.09
CA PRO A 112 -12.07 6.79 -6.48
C PRO A 112 -11.37 7.74 -7.46
N GLN A 113 -11.55 9.05 -7.30
CA GLN A 113 -10.95 10.07 -8.17
C GLN A 113 -9.45 10.22 -7.89
N VAL A 114 -9.07 10.14 -6.61
CA VAL A 114 -7.67 10.16 -6.18
C VAL A 114 -6.93 8.92 -6.67
N PHE A 115 -7.55 7.74 -6.55
CA PHE A 115 -7.06 6.48 -7.09
C PHE A 115 -6.78 6.58 -8.59
N GLN A 116 -7.76 7.05 -9.36
CA GLN A 116 -7.62 7.23 -10.80
C GLN A 116 -6.45 8.17 -11.11
N ARG A 117 -6.30 9.28 -10.38
CA ARG A 117 -5.18 10.22 -10.58
C ARG A 117 -3.82 9.55 -10.31
N TYR A 118 -3.68 8.74 -9.25
CA TYR A 118 -2.43 8.01 -9.01
C TYR A 118 -2.16 6.98 -10.12
N ARG A 119 -3.17 6.19 -10.50
CA ARG A 119 -3.04 5.21 -11.58
C ARG A 119 -2.67 5.85 -12.91
N GLU A 120 -3.35 6.92 -13.31
CA GLU A 120 -3.02 7.65 -14.54
C GLU A 120 -1.55 8.08 -14.56
N VAL A 121 -1.01 8.58 -13.45
CA VAL A 121 0.39 9.00 -13.37
C VAL A 121 1.34 7.81 -13.49
N LEU A 122 1.06 6.71 -12.78
CA LEU A 122 1.88 5.50 -12.82
C LEU A 122 1.81 4.82 -14.20
N ASP A 123 0.61 4.60 -14.73
CA ASP A 123 0.36 3.89 -15.99
C ASP A 123 1.01 4.62 -17.17
N ASN A 124 0.88 5.95 -17.23
CA ASN A 124 1.46 6.76 -18.31
C ASN A 124 3.00 6.78 -18.30
N ILE A 125 3.63 6.61 -17.13
CA ILE A 125 5.10 6.68 -17.00
C ILE A 125 5.75 5.29 -17.02
N LEU A 126 5.08 4.27 -16.47
CA LEU A 126 5.60 2.91 -16.37
C LEU A 126 5.32 2.06 -17.61
N LEU A 127 4.30 2.40 -18.40
CA LEU A 127 3.96 1.73 -19.66
C LEU A 127 3.85 0.19 -19.48
N GLU A 128 4.75 -0.57 -20.10
CA GLU A 128 4.81 -2.04 -20.00
C GLU A 128 5.02 -2.56 -18.56
N GLN A 129 5.53 -1.72 -17.66
CA GLN A 129 5.77 -2.08 -16.25
C GLN A 129 4.61 -1.68 -15.33
N LYS A 130 3.48 -1.20 -15.86
CA LYS A 130 2.34 -0.69 -15.05
C LYS A 130 1.77 -1.72 -14.07
N SER A 131 1.85 -3.02 -14.39
CA SER A 131 1.41 -4.13 -13.53
C SER A 131 2.32 -4.36 -12.32
N ARG A 132 3.54 -3.80 -12.34
CA ARG A 132 4.48 -3.84 -11.22
C ARG A 132 4.25 -2.74 -10.20
N ALA A 133 3.24 -1.89 -10.40
CA ALA A 133 2.85 -0.85 -9.45
C ALA A 133 1.40 -1.04 -8.99
N SER A 134 1.12 -0.74 -7.73
CA SER A 134 -0.24 -0.74 -7.17
C SER A 134 -0.47 0.45 -6.24
N VAL A 135 -1.74 0.85 -6.13
CA VAL A 135 -2.22 1.95 -5.30
C VAL A 135 -3.24 1.43 -4.30
N HIS A 136 -3.05 1.75 -3.03
CA HIS A 136 -3.89 1.32 -1.93
C HIS A 136 -4.13 2.44 -0.92
N PHE A 137 -5.18 2.29 -0.12
CA PHE A 137 -5.56 3.25 0.91
C PHE A 137 -5.57 2.57 2.28
N LEU A 138 -5.06 3.27 3.29
CA LEU A 138 -5.35 2.98 4.70
C LEU A 138 -6.54 3.85 5.09
N VAL A 139 -7.73 3.26 5.10
CA VAL A 139 -8.98 4.00 5.32
C VAL A 139 -9.07 4.40 6.78
N ASN A 140 -9.28 5.69 7.01
CA ASN A 140 -9.23 6.31 8.33
C ASN A 140 -7.86 6.20 9.00
N MET A 141 -6.82 6.19 8.19
CA MET A 141 -5.42 6.12 8.60
C MET A 141 -5.02 4.77 9.22
N ILE A 142 -3.72 4.56 9.40
CA ILE A 142 -3.21 3.30 9.95
C ILE A 142 -3.72 3.03 11.38
N GLU A 143 -4.04 4.08 12.13
CA GLU A 143 -4.53 3.99 13.51
C GLU A 143 -5.90 3.32 13.62
N ALA A 144 -6.73 3.35 12.58
CA ALA A 144 -8.01 2.63 12.59
C ALA A 144 -7.80 1.14 12.87
N TYR A 145 -6.80 0.54 12.21
CA TYR A 145 -6.52 -0.89 12.32
C TYR A 145 -6.01 -1.32 13.70
N TYR A 146 -5.55 -0.39 14.53
CA TYR A 146 -5.14 -0.68 15.92
C TYR A 146 -6.33 -1.18 16.74
N PHE A 147 -7.53 -0.69 16.42
CA PHE A 147 -8.76 -1.08 17.11
C PHE A 147 -9.24 -2.48 16.72
N ALA A 148 -8.72 -3.09 15.66
CA ALA A 148 -9.04 -4.47 15.28
C ALA A 148 -8.14 -5.50 15.96
N ASP A 149 -7.04 -5.07 16.59
CA ASP A 149 -6.18 -5.90 17.45
C ASP A 149 -5.86 -5.13 18.73
N SER A 150 -6.88 -5.00 19.59
CA SER A 150 -6.82 -4.24 20.84
C SER A 150 -5.69 -4.70 21.77
N GLN A 151 -5.27 -5.96 21.66
CA GLN A 151 -4.16 -6.51 22.44
C GLN A 151 -2.84 -5.74 22.17
N ALA A 152 -2.57 -5.34 20.93
CA ALA A 152 -1.39 -4.56 20.59
C ALA A 152 -1.42 -3.19 21.30
N VAL A 153 -2.56 -2.50 21.27
CA VAL A 153 -2.77 -1.21 21.94
C VAL A 153 -2.64 -1.34 23.45
N ASN A 154 -3.29 -2.35 24.04
CA ASN A 154 -3.26 -2.61 25.48
C ASN A 154 -1.83 -2.87 25.98
N THR A 155 -1.03 -3.58 25.18
CA THR A 155 0.36 -3.89 25.54
C THR A 155 1.24 -2.64 25.58
N VAL A 156 1.06 -1.70 24.64
CA VAL A 156 1.88 -0.49 24.54
C VAL A 156 1.39 0.60 25.49
N LEU A 157 0.07 0.84 25.53
CA LEU A 157 -0.52 1.98 26.24
C LEU A 157 -1.01 1.64 27.65
N GLY A 158 -0.96 0.36 28.06
CA GLY A 158 -1.47 -0.09 29.36
C GLY A 158 -2.99 0.00 29.50
N THR A 159 -3.72 -0.06 28.37
CA THR A 159 -5.18 0.02 28.33
C THR A 159 -5.86 -1.35 28.51
N SER A 160 -7.19 -1.37 28.53
CA SER A 160 -7.99 -2.62 28.59
C SER A 160 -9.12 -2.59 27.57
N LEU A 161 -8.78 -2.23 26.34
CA LEU A 161 -9.68 -2.26 25.20
C LEU A 161 -10.02 -3.70 24.81
N THR A 162 -11.17 -3.85 24.18
CA THR A 162 -11.52 -5.03 23.38
C THR A 162 -11.49 -4.66 21.91
N ASP A 163 -11.40 -5.67 21.04
CA ASP A 163 -11.46 -5.44 19.60
C ASP A 163 -12.77 -4.73 19.23
N TYR A 164 -12.67 -3.81 18.27
CA TYR A 164 -13.82 -3.09 17.76
C TYR A 164 -14.75 -4.09 17.04
N PRO A 165 -16.04 -4.10 17.37
CA PRO A 165 -16.95 -5.16 16.91
C PRO A 165 -17.36 -5.03 15.44
N GLU A 166 -17.24 -3.83 14.87
CA GLU A 166 -17.63 -3.51 13.50
C GLU A 166 -16.39 -3.30 12.62
N ASP A 167 -16.56 -2.79 11.40
CA ASP A 167 -15.43 -2.49 10.53
C ASP A 167 -14.67 -1.26 11.04
N VAL A 168 -13.41 -1.44 11.42
CA VAL A 168 -12.54 -0.34 11.86
C VAL A 168 -12.31 0.71 10.78
N GLU A 169 -12.42 0.34 9.50
CA GLU A 169 -12.36 1.30 8.38
C GLU A 169 -13.55 2.29 8.39
N THR A 170 -14.53 2.13 9.29
CA THR A 170 -15.64 3.07 9.48
C THR A 170 -15.44 4.06 10.63
N ILE A 171 -14.38 3.90 11.44
CA ILE A 171 -14.10 4.77 12.59
C ILE A 171 -13.69 6.16 12.09
N PRO A 172 -14.44 7.24 12.38
CA PRO A 172 -14.22 8.54 11.74
C PRO A 172 -12.95 9.27 12.22
N HIS A 173 -12.57 9.10 13.49
CA HIS A 173 -11.44 9.82 14.10
C HIS A 173 -10.64 8.91 15.05
N PRO A 174 -9.96 7.86 14.55
CA PRO A 174 -9.30 6.88 15.41
C PRO A 174 -8.18 7.50 16.26
N LYS A 175 -7.46 8.50 15.73
CA LYS A 175 -6.47 9.28 16.48
C LYS A 175 -7.05 9.98 17.71
N ASN A 176 -8.23 10.58 17.57
CA ASN A 176 -8.88 11.26 18.70
C ASN A 176 -9.32 10.25 19.76
N GLN A 177 -9.75 9.05 19.35
CA GLN A 177 -10.06 7.97 20.29
C GLN A 177 -8.81 7.51 21.04
N LEU A 178 -7.67 7.31 20.36
CA LEU A 178 -6.40 6.96 21.01
C LEU A 178 -5.94 8.04 22.01
N LYS A 179 -6.03 9.33 21.63
CA LYS A 179 -5.69 10.45 22.52
C LYS A 179 -6.62 10.56 23.72
N ALA A 180 -7.88 10.20 23.57
CA ALA A 180 -8.83 10.16 24.69
C ALA A 180 -8.54 9.01 25.66
N LEU A 181 -8.10 7.86 25.13
CA LEU A 181 -7.73 6.68 25.92
C LEU A 181 -6.40 6.86 26.65
N HIS A 182 -5.43 7.50 26.01
CA HIS A 182 -4.11 7.76 26.55
C HIS A 182 -3.72 9.23 26.33
N PRO A 183 -4.02 10.12 27.31
CA PRO A 183 -3.60 11.51 27.26
C PRO A 183 -2.08 11.60 27.16
N GLY A 184 -1.57 11.99 25.99
CA GLY A 184 -0.13 11.98 25.69
C GLY A 184 0.29 11.05 24.56
N PHE A 185 -0.65 10.34 23.93
CA PHE A 185 -0.38 9.46 22.78
C PHE A 185 0.45 10.18 21.70
N ASP A 186 1.64 9.65 21.44
CA ASP A 186 2.56 10.09 20.40
C ASP A 186 2.42 9.17 19.18
N GLU A 187 1.84 9.69 18.11
CA GLU A 187 1.55 8.94 16.88
C GLU A 187 2.78 8.23 16.30
N LYS A 188 3.97 8.81 16.43
CA LYS A 188 5.19 8.20 15.88
C LYS A 188 5.72 7.16 16.83
N LYS A 189 5.96 7.56 18.08
CA LYS A 189 6.60 6.68 19.06
C LYS A 189 5.68 5.52 19.42
N ASP A 190 4.48 5.83 19.89
CA ASP A 190 3.56 4.82 20.40
C ASP A 190 2.90 4.06 19.24
N GLY A 191 2.54 4.75 18.15
CA GLY A 191 2.03 4.09 16.94
C GLY A 191 3.06 3.14 16.32
N GLY A 192 4.34 3.50 16.32
CA GLY A 192 5.43 2.62 15.90
C GLY A 192 5.55 1.36 16.75
N GLU A 193 5.43 1.46 18.08
CA GLU A 193 5.43 0.29 18.97
C GLU A 193 4.17 -0.57 18.80
N ILE A 194 3.00 0.04 18.64
CA ILE A 194 1.75 -0.69 18.37
C ILE A 194 1.88 -1.47 17.08
N LEU A 195 2.40 -0.85 16.01
CA LEU A 195 2.59 -1.51 14.72
C LEU A 195 3.51 -2.72 14.77
N LYS A 196 4.55 -2.70 15.61
CA LYS A 196 5.44 -3.87 15.81
C LYS A 196 4.72 -5.06 16.43
N LEU A 197 3.66 -4.82 17.20
CA LEU A 197 2.87 -5.85 17.87
C LEU A 197 1.58 -6.22 17.11
N LEU A 198 1.09 -5.34 16.24
CA LEU A 198 -0.17 -5.49 15.52
C LEU A 198 -0.20 -6.75 14.64
N ARG A 199 -1.08 -7.71 14.95
CA ARG A 199 -1.22 -8.97 14.19
C ARG A 199 -2.17 -8.78 13.02
N VAL A 200 -1.62 -8.60 11.82
CA VAL A 200 -2.43 -8.33 10.62
C VAL A 200 -3.35 -9.51 10.27
N GLU A 201 -2.91 -10.74 10.51
CA GLU A 201 -3.73 -11.94 10.37
C GLU A 201 -4.97 -11.90 11.28
N HIS A 202 -4.86 -11.31 12.48
CA HIS A 202 -5.99 -11.12 13.40
C HIS A 202 -6.90 -10.00 12.90
N VAL A 203 -6.32 -8.85 12.51
CA VAL A 203 -7.05 -7.71 11.94
C VAL A 203 -7.90 -8.13 10.73
N LEU A 204 -7.37 -9.02 9.87
CA LEU A 204 -8.05 -9.46 8.65
C LEU A 204 -8.90 -10.72 8.81
N SER A 205 -8.94 -11.31 10.01
CA SER A 205 -9.62 -12.58 10.30
C SER A 205 -11.14 -12.52 10.10
N ASN A 206 -11.76 -11.36 10.27
CA ASN A 206 -13.18 -11.16 9.98
C ASN A 206 -13.38 -10.84 8.49
N PRO A 207 -14.01 -11.76 7.70
CA PRO A 207 -14.17 -11.57 6.26
C PRO A 207 -15.06 -10.39 5.87
N GLN A 208 -15.85 -9.82 6.79
CA GLN A 208 -16.79 -8.73 6.49
C GLN A 208 -16.22 -7.32 6.77
N THR A 209 -14.93 -7.20 7.10
CA THR A 209 -14.30 -5.92 7.51
C THR A 209 -12.95 -5.69 6.83
N CYS A 210 -12.35 -4.52 6.97
CA CYS A 210 -10.97 -4.23 6.53
C CYS A 210 -10.72 -4.50 5.03
N ALA A 211 -11.68 -4.16 4.17
CA ALA A 211 -11.63 -4.45 2.74
C ALA A 211 -10.39 -3.85 2.07
N SER A 212 -9.99 -2.64 2.48
CA SER A 212 -8.87 -1.90 1.90
C SER A 212 -7.53 -2.53 2.27
N LEU A 213 -7.34 -2.85 3.55
CA LEU A 213 -6.15 -3.54 4.02
C LEU A 213 -6.02 -4.95 3.43
N ARG A 214 -7.12 -5.71 3.36
CA ARG A 214 -7.12 -7.04 2.74
C ARG A 214 -6.70 -7.00 1.28
N THR A 215 -7.20 -6.03 0.52
CA THR A 215 -6.85 -5.87 -0.91
C THR A 215 -5.36 -5.57 -1.10
N LEU A 216 -4.78 -4.76 -0.20
CA LEU A 216 -3.34 -4.46 -0.18
C LEU A 216 -2.50 -5.72 0.10
N PHE A 217 -2.86 -6.49 1.12
CA PHE A 217 -2.15 -7.73 1.44
C PHE A 217 -2.32 -8.81 0.36
N LEU A 218 -3.52 -8.91 -0.23
CA LEU A 218 -3.79 -9.85 -1.32
C LEU A 218 -2.95 -9.52 -2.55
N TRP A 219 -2.83 -8.25 -2.93
CA TRP A 219 -1.97 -7.86 -4.05
C TRP A 219 -0.51 -8.24 -3.80
N CYS A 220 0.02 -7.95 -2.59
CA CYS A 220 1.37 -8.35 -2.22
C CYS A 220 1.54 -9.88 -2.28
N TYR A 221 0.58 -10.64 -1.74
CA TYR A 221 0.58 -12.09 -1.79
C TYR A 221 0.54 -12.64 -3.23
N GLN A 222 -0.25 -12.03 -4.13
CA GLN A 222 -0.26 -12.40 -5.54
C GLN A 222 1.09 -12.19 -6.23
N VAL A 223 1.81 -11.13 -5.88
CA VAL A 223 3.19 -10.94 -6.33
C VAL A 223 4.09 -12.07 -5.82
N LEU A 224 4.00 -12.42 -4.54
CA LEU A 224 4.83 -13.49 -3.96
C LEU A 224 4.54 -14.87 -4.57
N LYS A 225 3.32 -15.13 -5.05
CA LYS A 225 2.99 -16.37 -5.79
C LYS A 225 3.84 -16.56 -7.06
N LYS A 226 4.47 -15.50 -7.58
CA LYS A 226 5.39 -15.58 -8.72
C LYS A 226 6.76 -16.16 -8.34
N TYR A 227 7.00 -16.44 -7.05
CA TYR A 227 8.22 -17.08 -6.59
C TYR A 227 8.39 -18.48 -7.22
N PRO A 228 9.58 -18.86 -7.71
CA PRO A 228 9.78 -20.12 -8.44
C PRO A 228 9.55 -21.40 -7.63
N TYR A 229 9.59 -21.31 -6.30
CA TYR A 229 9.48 -22.44 -5.37
C TYR A 229 8.21 -22.29 -4.50
N PRO A 230 7.03 -22.76 -4.97
CA PRO A 230 5.76 -22.54 -4.28
C PRO A 230 5.73 -23.11 -2.85
N GLU A 231 6.56 -24.11 -2.54
CA GLU A 231 6.70 -24.70 -1.21
C GLU A 231 7.18 -23.72 -0.13
N VAL A 232 7.91 -22.66 -0.52
CA VAL A 232 8.33 -21.61 0.41
C VAL A 232 7.12 -20.77 0.83
N LEU A 233 6.26 -20.41 -0.13
CA LEU A 233 5.06 -19.63 0.14
C LEU A 233 3.94 -20.47 0.77
N ALA A 234 3.91 -21.79 0.54
CA ALA A 234 2.95 -22.71 1.17
C ALA A 234 3.01 -22.71 2.71
N GLN A 235 4.13 -22.25 3.29
CA GLN A 235 4.29 -22.10 4.74
C GLN A 235 3.65 -20.81 5.29
N PHE A 236 3.34 -19.84 4.41
CA PHE A 236 2.64 -18.63 4.80
C PHE A 236 1.16 -18.96 5.06
N PRO A 237 0.60 -18.63 6.24
CA PRO A 237 -0.77 -19.02 6.62
C PRO A 237 -1.83 -18.13 5.95
N ALA A 238 -1.90 -18.14 4.61
CA ALA A 238 -2.75 -17.27 3.80
C ALA A 238 -4.24 -17.33 4.18
N GLU A 239 -4.73 -18.49 4.62
CA GLU A 239 -6.12 -18.68 5.05
C GLU A 239 -6.52 -17.77 6.24
N GLN A 240 -5.58 -17.41 7.11
CA GLN A 240 -5.85 -16.52 8.25
C GLN A 240 -6.17 -15.09 7.79
N TYR A 241 -5.72 -14.69 6.60
CA TYR A 241 -5.96 -13.36 6.03
C TYR A 241 -7.28 -13.25 5.26
N ARG A 242 -8.00 -14.38 5.09
CA ARG A 242 -9.32 -14.45 4.44
C ARG A 242 -9.32 -13.88 3.03
N PHE A 243 -8.25 -14.12 2.27
CA PHE A 243 -8.08 -13.58 0.92
C PHE A 243 -9.14 -14.04 -0.08
N HIS A 244 -9.69 -15.24 0.09
CA HIS A 244 -10.63 -15.86 -0.87
C HIS A 244 -12.10 -15.59 -0.55
N ASP A 245 -12.45 -15.41 0.72
CA ASP A 245 -13.84 -15.26 1.18
C ASP A 245 -14.11 -13.97 1.95
N GLY A 246 -13.10 -13.12 2.12
CA GLY A 246 -13.23 -11.77 2.65
C GLY A 246 -13.62 -10.74 1.60
N ILE A 247 -14.27 -9.66 2.05
CA ILE A 247 -14.60 -8.52 1.21
C ILE A 247 -13.33 -7.81 0.72
N LEU A 248 -13.36 -7.31 -0.50
CA LEU A 248 -12.26 -6.56 -1.12
C LEU A 248 -12.70 -5.14 -1.43
N SER A 249 -11.76 -4.20 -1.42
CA SER A 249 -12.02 -2.79 -1.67
C SER A 249 -12.54 -2.59 -3.08
N ALA A 250 -13.72 -2.00 -3.19
CA ALA A 250 -14.34 -1.68 -4.47
C ALA A 250 -13.49 -0.73 -5.33
N ILE A 251 -12.58 0.04 -4.72
CA ILE A 251 -11.74 1.03 -5.41
C ILE A 251 -10.50 0.36 -6.01
N THR A 252 -9.82 -0.47 -5.24
CA THR A 252 -8.48 -0.96 -5.59
C THR A 252 -8.47 -2.38 -6.13
N ARG A 253 -9.58 -3.13 -6.02
CA ARG A 253 -9.67 -4.55 -6.43
C ARG A 253 -9.35 -4.81 -7.90
N GLN A 254 -9.63 -3.86 -8.79
CA GLN A 254 -9.39 -4.03 -10.23
C GLN A 254 -7.91 -4.33 -10.55
N GLN A 255 -6.98 -3.85 -9.72
CA GLN A 255 -5.55 -4.08 -9.88
C GLN A 255 -5.13 -5.54 -9.59
N LEU A 256 -6.01 -6.34 -8.96
CA LEU A 256 -5.78 -7.76 -8.73
C LEU A 256 -6.00 -8.58 -10.01
N GLU A 257 -6.87 -8.10 -10.91
CA GLU A 257 -7.22 -8.75 -12.17
C GLU A 257 -6.11 -8.51 -13.22
N ASP A 258 -5.52 -7.31 -13.22
CA ASP A 258 -4.38 -6.94 -14.08
C ASP A 258 -3.08 -7.72 -13.78
N GLY A 259 -3.03 -8.44 -12.65
CA GLY A 259 -1.88 -9.22 -12.19
C GLY A 259 -1.86 -10.68 -12.67
N GLU A 260 -2.97 -11.19 -13.21
CA GLU A 260 -3.05 -12.50 -13.86
C GLU A 260 -2.54 -12.36 -15.30
N GLU A 261 -1.22 -12.40 -15.49
CA GLU A 261 -0.68 -12.76 -16.80
C GLU A 261 -1.18 -14.17 -17.12
N THR A 262 -2.12 -14.27 -18.06
CA THR A 262 -2.48 -15.56 -18.67
C THR A 262 -1.19 -16.20 -19.16
N PRO A 263 -0.90 -17.45 -18.76
CA PRO A 263 0.25 -18.16 -19.32
C PRO A 263 0.03 -18.20 -20.83
N THR A 264 0.94 -17.60 -21.57
CA THR A 264 0.98 -17.77 -23.02
C THR A 264 1.25 -19.26 -23.26
N ALA A 265 0.23 -19.96 -23.75
CA ALA A 265 0.29 -21.36 -24.17
C ALA A 265 1.14 -21.53 -25.42
#